data_AF-A0A0D0A0M4-F1
#
_entry.id   AF-A0A0D0A0M4-F1
#
_cell.length_a   1.000
_cell.length_b   1.000
_cell.length_c   1.000
_cell.angle_alpha   90.00
_cell.angle_beta   90.00
_cell.angle_gamma   90.00
#
_symmetry.space_group_name_H-M   'P 1'
#
loop_
_entity.id
_entity.type
_entity.pdbx_description
1 polymer ?
#
loop_
_entity_poly.entity_id
_entity_poly.type
_entity_poly.pdbx_seq_one_letter_code
_entity_poly.pdbx_strand_id
1 'polypeptide(L)'
;MDLLSHLQHKPSIVNATSFGTLFHFMNIAFALKEDILLTLPSTHPVDEPPNVLSPAIKTFLGASCSLDDANVDLTWSLLKALVWTGNVPNKSGMGVYFIAEIHLFPPYRMCPGPDCSRMKRGHALHKVWQQQVVLFTLANGPCVAKAAHFYCEACKIDYFHNYSLRDRTYYTAVPANIQVAEHVYIERQVIELFIASMASLVVVLDLV
;
A
#
# COMPACT_ATOMS: atom_id res chain seq x y z
N MET A 1 -12.11 -2.59 -17.97
CA MET A 1 -11.70 -1.76 -19.13
C MET A 1 -10.35 -2.26 -19.61
N ASP A 2 -10.19 -2.37 -20.92
CA ASP A 2 -9.01 -2.95 -21.58
C ASP A 2 -7.88 -1.91 -21.68
N LEU A 3 -6.64 -2.31 -21.40
CA LEU A 3 -5.45 -1.47 -21.54
C LEU A 3 -5.25 -1.07 -23.02
N LEU A 4 -5.59 -1.97 -23.94
CA LEU A 4 -5.44 -1.75 -25.38
C LEU A 4 -6.31 -0.60 -25.88
N SER A 5 -7.51 -0.42 -25.33
CA SER A 5 -8.38 0.70 -25.72
C SER A 5 -7.84 2.06 -25.25
N HIS A 6 -7.14 2.11 -24.09
CA HIS A 6 -6.48 3.33 -23.63
C HIS A 6 -5.27 3.70 -24.51
N LEU A 7 -4.50 2.70 -24.94
CA LEU A 7 -3.31 2.91 -25.78
C LEU A 7 -3.69 3.35 -27.20
N GLN A 8 -4.84 2.93 -27.73
CA GLN A 8 -5.36 3.37 -29.03
C GLN A 8 -5.60 4.88 -29.10
N HIS A 9 -5.92 5.53 -27.98
CA HIS A 9 -6.18 6.97 -27.93
C HIS A 9 -4.89 7.83 -27.92
N LYS A 10 -3.72 7.24 -27.66
CA LYS A 10 -2.43 7.94 -27.62
C LYS A 10 -1.28 7.06 -28.17
N PRO A 11 -1.26 6.77 -29.48
CA PRO A 11 -0.30 5.84 -30.09
C PRO A 11 1.16 6.32 -30.05
N SER A 12 1.40 7.63 -29.91
CA SER A 12 2.74 8.21 -29.78
C SER A 12 3.52 7.71 -28.55
N ILE A 13 2.81 7.27 -27.51
CA ILE A 13 3.38 6.80 -26.25
C ILE A 13 3.92 5.37 -26.38
N VAL A 14 3.23 4.53 -27.16
CA VAL A 14 3.56 3.12 -27.36
C VAL A 14 4.90 2.93 -28.09
N ASN A 15 5.28 3.91 -28.92
CA ASN A 15 6.56 3.90 -29.62
C ASN A 15 7.70 4.50 -28.77
N ALA A 16 7.39 5.45 -27.88
CA ALA A 16 8.37 6.11 -27.02
C ALA A 16 8.70 5.29 -25.76
N THR A 17 7.77 4.45 -25.29
CA THR A 17 7.94 3.61 -24.10
C THR A 17 7.63 2.15 -24.41
N SER A 18 8.53 1.24 -24.04
CA SER A 18 8.28 -0.20 -24.19
C SER A 18 7.11 -0.65 -23.30
N PHE A 19 6.34 -1.66 -23.73
CA PHE A 19 5.25 -2.24 -22.92
C PHE A 19 5.73 -2.68 -21.53
N GLY A 20 6.96 -3.19 -21.43
CA GLY A 20 7.56 -3.56 -20.14
C GLY A 20 7.67 -2.37 -19.19
N THR A 21 8.06 -1.20 -19.70
CA THR A 21 8.14 0.05 -18.93
C THR A 21 6.76 0.49 -18.43
N LEU A 22 5.71 0.39 -19.26
CA LEU A 22 4.36 0.75 -18.85
C LEU A 22 3.83 -0.16 -17.73
N PHE A 23 4.03 -1.48 -17.85
CA PHE A 23 3.66 -2.42 -16.80
C PHE A 23 4.43 -2.19 -15.52
N HIS A 24 5.74 -1.92 -15.62
CA HIS A 24 6.57 -1.58 -14.48
C HIS A 24 6.07 -0.32 -13.77
N PHE A 25 5.80 0.74 -14.54
CA PHE A 25 5.22 1.98 -14.03
C PHE A 25 3.89 1.74 -13.31
N MET A 26 2.97 0.97 -13.93
CA MET A 26 1.68 0.66 -13.31
C MET A 26 1.82 -0.06 -11.98
N ASN A 27 2.69 -1.07 -11.91
CA ASN A 27 2.90 -1.84 -10.69
C ASN A 27 3.50 -0.99 -9.57
N ILE A 28 4.51 -0.16 -9.88
CA ILE A 28 5.11 0.75 -8.90
C ILE A 28 4.10 1.81 -8.45
N ALA A 29 3.43 2.48 -9.39
CA ALA A 29 2.45 3.51 -9.06
C ALA A 29 1.28 2.95 -8.23
N PHE A 30 0.88 1.69 -8.48
CA PHE A 30 -0.12 1.00 -7.67
C PHE A 30 0.38 0.72 -6.25
N ALA A 31 1.63 0.26 -6.10
CA ALA A 31 2.25 0.07 -4.79
C ALA A 31 2.39 1.38 -4.00
N LEU A 32 2.64 2.50 -4.70
CA LEU A 32 2.74 3.85 -4.13
C LEU A 32 1.39 4.54 -3.93
N LYS A 33 0.25 3.90 -4.24
CA LYS A 33 -1.08 4.56 -4.18
C LYS A 33 -1.30 5.28 -2.84
N GLU A 34 -0.87 4.62 -1.77
CA GLU A 34 -1.02 5.12 -0.42
C GLU A 34 -0.09 6.29 -0.10
N ASP A 35 1.14 6.30 -0.62
CA ASP A 35 2.06 7.42 -0.49
C ASP A 35 1.62 8.61 -1.33
N ILE A 36 1.07 8.37 -2.53
CA ILE A 36 0.49 9.41 -3.37
C ILE A 36 -0.64 10.12 -2.61
N LEU A 37 -1.58 9.38 -2.03
CA LEU A 37 -2.68 9.93 -1.24
C LEU A 37 -2.20 10.80 -0.08
N LEU A 38 -1.10 10.43 0.57
CA LEU A 38 -0.53 11.22 1.68
C LEU A 38 0.05 12.57 1.25
N THR A 39 0.33 12.76 -0.04
CA THR A 39 0.80 14.05 -0.58
C THR A 39 -0.35 14.98 -0.98
N LEU A 40 -1.59 14.49 -0.97
CA LEU A 40 -2.77 15.25 -1.38
C LEU A 40 -3.44 15.90 -0.17
N PRO A 41 -4.25 16.96 -0.37
CA PRO A 41 -5.08 17.53 0.70
C PRO A 41 -6.08 16.52 1.25
N SER A 42 -6.45 16.65 2.52
CA SER A 42 -7.42 15.74 3.16
C SER A 42 -8.82 15.79 2.54
N THR A 43 -9.12 16.83 1.78
CA THR A 43 -10.38 17.00 1.03
C THR A 43 -10.39 16.22 -0.29
N HIS A 44 -9.25 15.67 -0.72
CA HIS A 44 -9.18 14.89 -1.95
C HIS A 44 -9.94 13.56 -1.79
N PRO A 45 -10.84 13.18 -2.72
CA PRO A 45 -11.51 11.88 -2.68
C PRO A 45 -10.50 10.74 -2.76
N VAL A 46 -10.61 9.75 -1.86
CA VAL A 46 -9.67 8.62 -1.78
C VAL A 46 -9.78 7.69 -3.00
N ASP A 47 -10.97 7.66 -3.62
CA ASP A 47 -11.31 6.79 -4.75
C ASP A 47 -11.00 7.42 -6.11
N GLU A 48 -10.43 8.63 -6.14
CA GLU A 48 -10.05 9.31 -7.37
C GLU A 48 -8.53 9.48 -7.46
N PRO A 49 -7.91 9.19 -8.63
CA PRO A 49 -6.49 9.47 -8.82
C PRO A 49 -6.25 10.97 -8.98
N PRO A 50 -5.16 11.53 -8.43
CA PRO A 50 -4.83 12.94 -8.64
C PRO A 50 -4.52 13.23 -10.12
N ASN A 51 -4.83 14.46 -10.54
CA ASN A 51 -4.50 14.91 -11.89
C ASN A 51 -2.99 15.10 -12.09
N VAL A 52 -2.27 15.49 -11.04
CA VAL A 52 -0.84 15.76 -11.06
C VAL A 52 -0.21 15.08 -9.86
N LEU A 53 0.91 14.38 -10.10
CA LEU A 53 1.71 13.78 -9.04
C LEU A 53 2.60 14.82 -8.36
N SER A 54 2.93 14.61 -7.08
CA SER A 54 3.91 15.45 -6.39
C SER A 54 5.31 15.27 -7.00
N PRO A 55 6.19 16.30 -6.93
CA PRO A 55 7.53 16.21 -7.50
C PRO A 55 8.33 15.00 -7.02
N ALA A 56 8.25 14.66 -5.73
CA ALA A 56 8.94 13.51 -5.17
C ALA A 56 8.48 12.17 -5.81
N ILE A 57 7.18 12.00 -6.02
CA ILE A 57 6.64 10.80 -6.69
C ILE A 57 7.05 10.78 -8.16
N LYS A 58 7.03 11.93 -8.85
CA LYS A 58 7.48 12.01 -10.25
C LYS A 58 8.94 11.61 -10.39
N THR A 59 9.83 12.18 -9.57
CA THR A 59 11.26 11.86 -9.57
C THR A 59 11.49 10.37 -9.29
N PHE A 60 10.77 9.79 -8.32
CA PHE A 60 10.89 8.37 -8.00
C PHE A 60 10.44 7.47 -9.14
N LEU A 61 9.28 7.75 -9.74
CA LEU A 61 8.76 6.97 -10.86
C LEU A 61 9.64 7.12 -12.12
N GLY A 62 10.12 8.34 -12.38
CA GLY A 62 11.05 8.64 -13.46
C GLY A 62 12.34 7.85 -13.32
N ALA A 63 12.96 7.87 -12.15
CA ALA A 63 14.16 7.07 -11.87
C ALA A 63 13.89 5.56 -11.99
N SER A 64 12.80 5.07 -11.42
CA SER A 64 12.48 3.63 -11.42
C SER A 64 12.14 3.10 -12.81
N CYS A 65 11.52 3.92 -13.65
CA CYS A 65 11.11 3.52 -15.00
C CYS A 65 12.03 4.03 -16.11
N SER A 66 13.11 4.74 -15.75
CA SER A 66 14.01 5.44 -16.69
C SER A 66 13.26 6.38 -17.64
N LEU A 67 12.34 7.17 -17.08
CA LEU A 67 11.54 8.18 -17.78
C LEU A 67 11.95 9.59 -17.34
N ASP A 68 11.91 10.54 -18.26
CA ASP A 68 11.97 11.97 -17.91
C ASP A 68 10.61 12.46 -17.36
N ASP A 69 10.59 13.66 -16.77
CA ASP A 69 9.39 14.22 -16.16
C ASP A 69 8.21 14.34 -17.13
N ALA A 70 8.49 14.69 -18.39
CA ALA A 70 7.47 14.81 -19.43
C ALA A 70 6.80 13.46 -19.73
N ASN A 71 7.60 12.40 -19.86
CA ASN A 71 7.09 11.05 -20.07
C ASN A 71 6.39 10.50 -18.81
N VAL A 72 6.83 10.84 -17.61
CA VAL A 72 6.13 10.48 -16.37
C VAL A 72 4.72 11.09 -16.34
N ASP A 73 4.58 12.38 -16.62
CA ASP A 73 3.29 13.07 -16.63
C ASP A 73 2.35 12.51 -17.68
N LEU A 74 2.87 12.28 -18.88
CA LEU A 74 2.11 11.70 -19.97
C LEU A 74 1.69 10.24 -19.66
N THR A 75 2.56 9.44 -19.07
CA THR A 75 2.26 8.06 -18.65
C THR A 75 1.24 8.03 -17.52
N TRP A 76 1.38 8.89 -16.51
CA TRP A 76 0.38 9.04 -15.45
C TRP A 76 -0.98 9.45 -16.00
N SER A 77 -1.02 10.45 -16.90
CA SER A 77 -2.27 10.93 -17.52
C SER A 77 -3.04 9.81 -18.22
N LEU A 78 -2.31 8.86 -18.80
CA LEU A 78 -2.83 7.73 -19.56
C LEU A 78 -3.29 6.59 -18.64
N LEU A 79 -2.51 6.25 -17.62
CA LEU A 79 -2.67 5.01 -16.86
C LEU A 79 -3.28 5.19 -15.46
N LYS A 80 -3.42 6.43 -14.96
CA LYS A 80 -3.86 6.70 -13.59
C LYS A 80 -5.15 6.00 -13.20
N ALA A 81 -6.14 5.92 -14.11
CA ALA A 81 -7.42 5.26 -13.84
C ALA A 81 -7.26 3.74 -13.66
N LEU A 82 -6.41 3.09 -14.48
CA LEU A 82 -6.12 1.66 -14.38
C LEU A 82 -5.35 1.35 -13.09
N VAL A 83 -4.35 2.18 -12.78
CA VAL A 83 -3.60 2.10 -11.52
C VAL A 83 -4.55 2.24 -10.33
N TRP A 84 -5.43 3.25 -10.34
CA TRP A 84 -6.28 3.53 -9.19
C TRP A 84 -7.33 2.45 -8.91
N THR A 85 -7.89 1.86 -9.97
CA THR A 85 -8.83 0.74 -9.90
C THR A 85 -8.15 -0.59 -9.56
N GLY A 86 -6.82 -0.61 -9.49
CA GLY A 86 -6.03 -1.80 -9.23
C GLY A 86 -6.06 -2.80 -10.38
N ASN A 87 -6.41 -2.40 -11.60
CA ASN A 87 -6.37 -3.24 -12.79
C ASN A 87 -4.94 -3.29 -13.36
N VAL A 88 -4.00 -3.75 -12.54
CA VAL A 88 -2.59 -3.90 -12.89
C VAL A 88 -2.24 -5.36 -13.18
N PRO A 89 -1.28 -5.64 -14.09
CA PRO A 89 -0.98 -7.01 -14.54
C PRO A 89 -0.52 -7.95 -13.43
N ASN A 90 0.22 -7.44 -12.44
CA ASN A 90 0.80 -8.24 -11.36
C ASN A 90 0.30 -7.73 -10.01
N LYS A 91 -0.92 -8.10 -9.63
CA LYS A 91 -1.48 -7.76 -8.29
C LYS A 91 -0.87 -8.59 -7.17
N SER A 92 -0.42 -9.79 -7.49
CA SER A 92 -0.05 -10.84 -6.54
C SER A 92 1.41 -11.24 -6.67
N GLY A 93 2.29 -10.49 -6.00
CA GLY A 93 3.58 -11.00 -5.53
C GLY A 93 4.75 -11.05 -6.52
N MET A 94 5.92 -10.71 -5.96
CA MET A 94 7.28 -11.11 -6.36
C MET A 94 7.79 -10.64 -7.73
N GLY A 95 8.75 -9.70 -7.70
CA GLY A 95 9.70 -9.59 -8.82
C GLY A 95 10.40 -8.24 -9.01
N VAL A 96 9.93 -7.14 -8.43
CA VAL A 96 10.73 -5.90 -8.43
C VAL A 96 11.51 -5.84 -7.12
N TYR A 97 12.63 -6.55 -7.15
CA TYR A 97 13.69 -6.40 -6.16
C TYR A 97 14.13 -4.93 -6.09
N PHE A 98 14.37 -4.47 -4.86
CA PHE A 98 15.26 -3.37 -4.44
C PHE A 98 14.75 -1.97 -4.06
N ILE A 99 13.50 -1.51 -4.30
CA ILE A 99 13.20 -0.09 -3.95
C ILE A 99 11.82 0.21 -3.33
N ALA A 100 10.82 -0.69 -3.41
CA ALA A 100 9.56 -0.46 -2.70
C ALA A 100 9.65 -1.05 -1.28
N GLU A 101 10.12 -0.24 -0.34
CA GLU A 101 10.01 -0.50 1.09
C GLU A 101 8.57 -0.93 1.42
N ILE A 102 8.40 -2.04 2.16
CA ILE A 102 7.05 -2.54 2.46
C ILE A 102 6.36 -1.53 3.36
N HIS A 103 5.27 -0.94 2.90
CA HIS A 103 4.51 0.04 3.68
C HIS A 103 3.26 -0.61 4.29
N LEU A 104 3.15 -0.52 5.61
CA LEU A 104 2.06 -1.06 6.41
C LEU A 104 1.18 0.11 6.87
N PHE A 105 -0.08 0.10 6.42
CA PHE A 105 -1.06 1.13 6.73
C PHE A 105 -2.25 0.56 7.50
N PRO A 106 -2.95 1.37 8.32
CA PRO A 106 -4.27 1.02 8.83
C PRO A 106 -5.24 0.76 7.68
N PRO A 107 -6.23 -0.13 7.85
CA PRO A 107 -7.19 -0.48 6.80
C PRO A 107 -8.18 0.64 6.46
N TYR A 108 -8.24 1.69 7.29
CA TYR A 108 -9.19 2.79 7.14
C TYR A 108 -8.49 4.07 6.72
N ARG A 109 -8.88 4.59 5.55
CA ARG A 109 -8.46 5.92 5.05
C ARG A 109 -9.39 7.04 5.50
N MET A 110 -10.57 6.70 6.01
CA MET A 110 -11.48 7.64 6.63
C MET A 110 -11.83 7.14 8.03
N CYS A 111 -12.24 8.03 8.92
CA CYS A 111 -12.60 7.62 10.27
C CYS A 111 -13.87 6.73 10.24
N PRO A 112 -13.82 5.47 10.69
CA PRO A 112 -14.98 4.57 10.69
C PRO A 112 -16.06 4.95 11.72
N GLY A 113 -15.77 5.87 12.65
CA GLY A 113 -16.74 6.32 13.64
C GLY A 113 -17.98 6.96 12.98
N PRO A 114 -19.21 6.46 13.24
CA PRO A 114 -20.43 6.89 12.54
C PRO A 114 -20.75 8.37 12.76
N ASP A 115 -20.37 8.90 13.91
CA ASP A 115 -20.58 10.31 14.28
C ASP A 115 -19.37 11.21 14.06
N CYS A 116 -18.34 10.72 13.37
CA CYS A 116 -17.15 11.52 13.10
C CYS A 116 -17.46 12.70 12.17
N SER A 117 -17.29 13.93 12.65
CA SER A 117 -17.47 15.13 11.83
C SER A 117 -16.49 15.23 10.66
N ARG A 118 -15.32 14.59 10.75
CA ARG A 118 -14.34 14.51 9.66
C ARG A 118 -14.81 13.58 8.55
N MET A 119 -15.35 12.41 8.92
CA MET A 119 -15.97 11.46 7.99
C MET A 119 -17.17 12.09 7.27
N LYS A 120 -18.06 12.76 8.00
CA LYS A 120 -19.24 13.45 7.43
C LYS A 120 -18.87 14.53 6.41
N ARG A 121 -17.67 15.09 6.51
CA ARG A 121 -17.10 16.05 5.55
C ARG A 121 -16.35 15.40 4.38
N GLY A 122 -16.21 14.07 4.38
CA GLY A 122 -15.43 13.34 3.36
C GLY A 122 -13.93 13.54 3.48
N HIS A 123 -13.42 13.97 4.64
CA HIS A 123 -12.00 14.24 4.80
C HIS A 123 -11.23 12.96 5.13
N ALA A 124 -10.27 12.61 4.28
CA ALA A 124 -9.35 11.50 4.50
C ALA A 124 -8.53 11.70 5.78
N LEU A 125 -8.18 10.60 6.43
CA LEU A 125 -7.19 10.55 7.49
C LEU A 125 -5.81 10.71 6.87
N HIS A 126 -5.00 11.58 7.47
CA HIS A 126 -3.62 11.75 7.06
C HIS A 126 -2.70 11.03 8.04
N LYS A 127 -1.52 10.69 7.52
CA LYS A 127 -0.41 10.21 8.29
C LYS A 127 0.01 11.25 9.31
N VAL A 128 0.08 10.82 10.56
CA VAL A 128 0.67 11.59 11.65
C VAL A 128 2.06 11.09 11.98
N TRP A 129 2.31 9.79 11.82
CA TRP A 129 3.59 9.18 12.15
C TRP A 129 3.98 8.09 11.15
N GLN A 130 5.28 7.98 10.85
CA GLN A 130 5.88 6.77 10.27
C GLN A 130 7.05 6.33 11.11
N GLN A 131 7.25 5.02 11.15
CA GLN A 131 8.42 4.42 11.74
C GLN A 131 8.92 3.26 10.88
N GLN A 132 10.22 3.06 10.92
CA GLN A 132 10.85 1.87 10.36
C GLN A 132 10.62 0.70 11.33
N VAL A 133 10.26 -0.45 10.78
CA VAL A 133 9.92 -1.66 11.54
C VAL A 133 10.57 -2.89 10.90
N VAL A 134 10.63 -3.98 11.64
CA VAL A 134 11.04 -5.29 11.15
C VAL A 134 9.80 -6.09 10.80
N LEU A 135 9.73 -6.60 9.57
CA LEU A 135 8.70 -7.52 9.11
C LEU A 135 9.31 -8.89 8.86
N PHE A 136 8.82 -9.91 9.57
CA PHE A 136 9.16 -11.30 9.30
C PHE A 136 8.24 -11.84 8.22
N THR A 137 8.81 -12.14 7.06
CA THR A 137 8.09 -12.73 5.91
C THR A 137 8.48 -14.20 5.72
N LEU A 138 7.57 -14.99 5.16
CA LEU A 138 7.85 -16.40 4.89
C LEU A 138 8.88 -16.56 3.76
N ALA A 139 8.75 -15.76 2.69
CA ALA A 139 9.57 -15.89 1.50
C ALA A 139 11.00 -15.33 1.65
N ASN A 140 11.16 -14.22 2.36
CA ASN A 140 12.43 -13.48 2.41
C ASN A 140 13.04 -13.41 3.83
N GLY A 141 12.39 -14.02 4.83
CA GLY A 141 12.79 -13.87 6.22
C GLY A 141 12.54 -12.44 6.76
N PRO A 142 13.34 -11.97 7.73
CA PRO A 142 13.22 -10.63 8.29
C PRO A 142 13.65 -9.56 7.28
N CYS A 143 12.80 -8.58 7.03
CA CYS A 143 13.10 -7.43 6.18
C CYS A 143 12.68 -6.11 6.83
N VAL A 144 13.19 -5.00 6.30
CA VAL A 144 12.81 -3.65 6.73
C VAL A 144 11.50 -3.24 6.07
N ALA A 145 10.61 -2.64 6.86
CA ALA A 145 9.33 -2.10 6.43
C ALA A 145 9.08 -0.73 7.10
N LYS A 146 8.08 -0.01 6.62
CA LYS A 146 7.56 1.24 7.21
C LYS A 146 6.15 1.03 7.70
N ALA A 147 5.89 1.28 8.97
CA ALA A 147 4.53 1.33 9.50
C ALA A 147 4.09 2.78 9.65
N ALA A 148 2.91 3.10 9.13
CA ALA A 148 2.26 4.39 9.28
C ALA A 148 1.10 4.31 10.26
N HIS A 149 0.89 5.37 11.05
CA HIS A 149 -0.28 5.51 11.91
C HIS A 149 -1.10 6.73 11.49
N PHE A 150 -2.42 6.58 11.55
CA PHE A 150 -3.36 7.66 11.24
C PHE A 150 -4.04 8.15 12.49
N TYR A 151 -4.19 9.46 12.61
CA TYR A 151 -4.89 10.06 13.74
C TYR A 151 -6.12 10.80 13.26
N CYS A 152 -7.24 10.55 13.93
CA CYS A 152 -8.45 11.34 13.73
C CYS A 152 -8.53 12.45 14.79
N GLU A 153 -8.27 13.70 14.40
CA GLU A 153 -8.38 14.86 15.29
C GLU A 153 -9.79 15.09 15.85
N ALA A 154 -10.84 14.65 15.16
CA ALA A 154 -12.22 14.83 15.59
C ALA A 154 -12.63 13.80 16.66
N CYS A 155 -12.28 12.53 16.45
CA CYS A 155 -12.61 11.44 17.37
C CYS A 155 -11.54 11.19 18.44
N LYS A 156 -10.34 11.77 18.27
CA LYS A 156 -9.16 11.55 19.12
C LYS A 156 -8.76 10.07 19.18
N ILE A 157 -8.77 9.40 18.02
CA ILE A 157 -8.42 7.97 17.89
C ILE A 157 -7.21 7.83 17.00
N ASP A 158 -6.22 7.06 17.46
CA ASP A 158 -5.08 6.61 16.67
C ASP A 158 -5.41 5.25 16.02
N TYR A 159 -5.17 5.14 14.73
CA TYR A 159 -5.35 3.93 13.94
C TYR A 159 -3.97 3.38 13.60
N PHE A 160 -3.70 2.17 14.11
CA PHE A 160 -2.53 1.36 13.80
C PHE A 160 -2.90 0.33 12.72
N HIS A 161 -1.92 -0.45 12.27
CA HIS A 161 -2.13 -1.48 11.23
C HIS A 161 -3.19 -2.53 11.64
N ASN A 162 -3.22 -2.91 12.93
CA ASN A 162 -4.03 -4.02 13.43
C ASN A 162 -5.18 -3.62 14.36
N TYR A 163 -5.07 -2.43 14.96
CA TYR A 163 -5.98 -2.00 16.01
C TYR A 163 -6.12 -0.48 15.99
N SER A 164 -7.17 0.02 16.64
CA SER A 164 -7.32 1.42 16.99
C SER A 164 -7.11 1.63 18.49
N LEU A 165 -6.56 2.78 18.86
CA LEU A 165 -6.27 3.17 20.23
C LEU A 165 -7.23 4.29 20.64
N ARG A 166 -8.34 3.87 21.25
CA ARG A 166 -9.17 4.67 22.15
C ARG A 166 -9.33 3.87 23.44
N ASP A 167 -9.91 2.68 23.24
CA ASP A 167 -9.83 1.50 24.09
C ASP A 167 -9.33 0.42 23.15
N ARG A 168 -8.08 -0.05 23.29
CA ARG A 168 -7.37 -0.87 22.28
C ARG A 168 -8.31 -1.92 21.64
N THR A 169 -8.73 -1.67 20.41
CA THR A 169 -9.73 -2.48 19.70
C THR A 169 -9.12 -2.99 18.41
N TYR A 170 -9.03 -4.31 18.27
CA TYR A 170 -8.57 -4.96 17.05
C TYR A 170 -9.64 -4.90 15.96
N TYR A 171 -9.20 -4.77 14.72
CA TYR A 171 -10.10 -4.79 13.56
C TYR A 171 -10.72 -6.19 13.37
N THR A 172 -11.90 -6.24 12.76
CA THR A 172 -12.64 -7.49 12.53
C THR A 172 -11.92 -8.43 11.55
N ALA A 173 -11.26 -7.86 10.53
CA ALA A 173 -10.47 -8.61 9.58
C ALA A 173 -9.05 -8.80 10.12
N VAL A 174 -8.56 -10.05 10.11
CA VAL A 174 -7.16 -10.35 10.46
C VAL A 174 -6.25 -9.92 9.30
N PRO A 175 -5.34 -8.94 9.50
CA PRO A 175 -4.48 -8.45 8.44
C PRO A 175 -3.45 -9.51 8.01
N ALA A 176 -2.89 -9.34 6.81
CA ALA A 176 -1.84 -10.21 6.29
C ALA A 176 -0.53 -10.09 7.08
N ASN A 177 -0.26 -8.93 7.66
CA ASN A 177 0.89 -8.69 8.53
C ASN A 177 0.39 -8.30 9.91
N ILE A 178 0.92 -8.91 10.96
CA ILE A 178 0.42 -8.73 12.32
C ILE A 178 1.48 -8.03 13.16
N GLN A 179 1.15 -6.88 13.74
CA GLN A 179 1.99 -6.22 14.73
C GLN A 179 2.01 -7.02 16.03
N VAL A 180 3.18 -7.52 16.42
CA VAL A 180 3.37 -8.28 17.67
C VAL A 180 4.16 -7.49 18.73
N ALA A 181 4.90 -6.47 18.30
CA ALA A 181 5.53 -5.48 19.17
C ALA A 181 5.59 -4.12 18.44
N GLU A 182 6.03 -3.07 19.13
CA GLU A 182 6.05 -1.69 18.60
C GLU A 182 6.73 -1.60 17.23
N HIS A 183 7.87 -2.27 17.06
CA HIS A 183 8.68 -2.25 15.84
C HIS A 183 8.72 -3.62 15.13
N VAL A 184 7.83 -4.55 15.47
CA VAL A 184 7.88 -5.93 14.95
C VAL A 184 6.54 -6.37 14.39
N TYR A 185 6.58 -6.80 13.14
CA TYR A 185 5.47 -7.36 12.39
C TYR A 185 5.81 -8.76 11.91
N ILE A 186 4.80 -9.62 11.81
CA ILE A 186 4.96 -10.98 11.31
C ILE A 186 3.87 -11.24 10.28
N GLU A 187 4.26 -11.72 9.09
CA GLU A 187 3.33 -12.19 8.09
C GLU A 187 2.51 -13.36 8.64
N ARG A 188 1.19 -13.36 8.38
CA ARG A 188 0.28 -14.38 8.89
C ARG A 188 0.72 -15.79 8.51
N GLN A 189 1.28 -15.98 7.32
CA GLN A 189 1.80 -17.27 6.85
C GLN A 189 2.96 -17.80 7.72
N VAL A 190 3.80 -16.92 8.26
CA VAL A 190 4.87 -17.32 9.20
C VAL A 190 4.27 -17.79 10.52
N ILE A 191 3.24 -17.11 11.02
CA ILE A 191 2.52 -17.50 12.23
C ILE A 191 1.82 -18.86 12.03
N GLU A 192 1.13 -19.04 10.91
CA GLU A 192 0.46 -20.29 10.53
C GLU A 192 1.46 -21.46 10.46
N LEU A 193 2.64 -21.24 9.84
CA LEU A 193 3.71 -22.23 9.81
C LEU A 193 4.21 -22.60 11.22
N PHE A 194 4.37 -21.61 12.09
CA PHE A 194 4.82 -21.83 13.47
C PHE A 194 3.78 -22.58 14.32
N ILE A 195 2.49 -22.28 14.15
CA ILE A 195 1.41 -23.02 14.80
C ILE A 195 1.42 -24.48 14.34
N ALA A 196 1.56 -24.72 13.03
CA ALA A 196 1.58 -26.07 12.47
C ALA A 196 2.78 -26.90 12.97
N SER A 197 3.96 -26.28 13.10
CA SER A 197 5.16 -26.96 13.62
C SER A 197 5.04 -27.31 15.11
N MET A 198 4.44 -26.43 15.92
CA MET A 198 4.20 -26.71 17.35
C MET A 198 3.15 -27.80 17.56
N ALA A 199 2.04 -27.77 16.82
CA ALA A 199 1.00 -28.79 16.93
C ALA A 199 1.52 -30.20 16.55
N SER A 200 2.41 -30.27 15.55
CA SER A 200 3.06 -31.52 15.16
C SER A 200 4.00 -32.06 16.24
N LEU A 201 4.66 -31.18 17.00
CA LEU A 201 5.55 -31.57 18.10
C LEU A 201 4.78 -32.20 19.27
N VAL A 202 3.57 -31.71 19.58
CA VAL A 202 2.72 -32.28 20.63
C VAL A 202 2.29 -33.70 20.28
N VAL A 203 1.88 -33.94 19.03
CA VAL A 203 1.48 -35.29 18.56
C VAL A 203 2.65 -36.27 18.63
N VAL A 204 3.89 -35.83 18.35
CA VAL A 204 5.07 -36.69 18.46
C VAL A 204 5.41 -37.00 19.92
N LEU A 205 5.22 -36.06 20.84
CA LEU A 205 5.47 -36.29 22.28
C LEU A 205 4.42 -37.19 22.93
N ASP A 206 3.17 -37.20 22.44
CA ASP A 206 2.13 -38.13 22.92
C ASP A 206 2.29 -39.57 22.38
N LEU A 207 3.25 -39.80 21.46
CA LEU A 207 3.55 -41.10 20.86
C LEU A 207 4.86 -41.72 21.39
N VAL A 208 5.53 -41.09 22.36
CA VAL A 208 6.76 -41.57 23.01
C VAL A 208 6.45 -41.87 24.48
#